data_AF-A0A496Z451-F1
#
_entry.id   AF-A0A496Z451-F1
#
_cell.length_a   1.000
_cell.length_b   1.000
_cell.length_c   1.000
_cell.angle_alpha   90.00
_cell.angle_beta   90.00
_cell.angle_gamma   90.00
#
_symmetry.space_group_name_H-M   'P 1'
#
loop_
_entity.id
_entity.type
_entity.pdbx_description
1 polymer ?
#
loop_
_entity_poly.entity_id
_entity_poly.type
_entity_poly.pdbx_seq_one_letter_code
_entity_poly.pdbx_strand_id
1 'polypeptide(L)'
;MDEKPIAHCEANGVDAYEYPFYVKPAQGMEPAYIFLEDHVYNFNSEEMEEIMDRLIRIKQEKDLHDLGYKKNEEGIFILSKPEEPWLHGGES
;
A
#
# COMPACT_ATOMS: atom_id res chain seq x y z
N MET A 1 -3.92 24.09 -4.57
CA MET A 1 -4.77 22.96 -4.18
C MET A 1 -3.80 21.86 -3.84
N ASP A 2 -3.63 21.57 -2.56
CA ASP A 2 -2.84 20.43 -2.12
C ASP A 2 -3.62 19.18 -2.55
N GLU A 3 -3.16 18.53 -3.62
CA GLU A 3 -3.74 17.28 -4.07
C GLU A 3 -3.54 16.23 -2.98
N LYS A 4 -4.63 15.58 -2.60
CA LYS A 4 -4.63 14.58 -1.53
C LYS A 4 -4.30 13.22 -2.12
N PRO A 5 -3.39 12.44 -1.52
CA PRO A 5 -3.11 11.11 -2.04
C PRO A 5 -4.33 10.19 -1.87
N ILE A 6 -4.48 9.27 -2.80
CA ILE A 6 -5.44 8.17 -2.74
C ILE A 6 -5.02 7.20 -1.64
N ALA A 7 -3.73 6.84 -1.62
CA ALA A 7 -3.17 5.88 -0.68
C ALA A 7 -1.78 6.32 -0.22
N HIS A 8 -1.48 6.08 1.06
CA HIS A 8 -0.18 6.32 1.67
C HIS A 8 0.33 5.01 2.26
N CYS A 9 1.59 4.67 1.99
CA CYS A 9 2.24 3.50 2.57
C CYS A 9 3.31 3.91 3.57
N GLU A 10 3.08 3.59 4.84
CA GLU A 10 3.99 3.98 5.93
C GLU A 10 5.35 3.28 5.83
N ALA A 11 5.41 2.08 5.27
CA ALA A 11 6.62 1.27 5.24
C ALA A 11 7.72 1.81 4.30
N ASN A 12 7.32 2.46 3.21
CA ASN A 12 8.25 3.10 2.26
C ASN A 12 8.02 4.59 2.07
N GLY A 13 7.06 5.18 2.80
CA GLY A 13 6.73 6.60 2.73
C GLY A 13 6.26 7.05 1.35
N VAL A 14 5.62 6.16 0.58
CA VAL A 14 5.16 6.46 -0.78
C VAL A 14 3.69 6.84 -0.76
N ASP A 15 3.40 7.95 -1.44
CA ASP A 15 2.06 8.46 -1.69
C ASP A 15 1.64 8.16 -3.14
N ALA A 16 0.49 7.51 -3.31
CA ALA A 16 -0.14 7.31 -4.60
C ALA A 16 -1.23 8.36 -4.80
N TYR A 17 -1.02 9.28 -5.73
CA TYR A 17 -1.98 10.34 -6.07
C TYR A 17 -2.94 9.96 -7.20
N GLU A 18 -2.56 8.97 -8.00
CA GLU A 18 -3.29 8.55 -9.18
C GLU A 18 -3.34 7.02 -9.32
N TYR A 19 -4.35 6.54 -10.05
CA TYR A 19 -4.42 5.14 -10.47
C TYR A 19 -3.79 4.98 -11.87
N PRO A 20 -3.25 3.80 -12.19
CA PRO A 20 -3.09 2.66 -11.29
C PRO A 20 -1.77 2.71 -10.52
N PHE A 21 -1.69 1.94 -9.44
CA PHE A 21 -0.45 1.66 -8.72
C PHE A 21 -0.44 0.21 -8.27
N TYR A 22 0.69 -0.28 -7.77
CA TYR A 22 0.83 -1.65 -7.30
C TYR A 22 0.96 -1.69 -5.80
N VAL A 23 0.39 -2.72 -5.18
CA VAL A 23 0.50 -3.01 -3.77
C VAL A 23 1.10 -4.39 -3.60
N LYS A 24 2.21 -4.49 -2.87
CA LYS A 24 2.63 -5.74 -2.25
C LYS A 24 1.88 -5.83 -0.92
N PRO A 25 0.87 -6.71 -0.76
CA PRO A 25 0.18 -6.84 0.51
C PRO A 25 1.15 -7.35 1.58
N ALA A 26 0.85 -7.04 2.84
CA ALA A 26 1.62 -7.56 3.96
C ALA A 26 1.54 -9.09 4.01
N GLN A 27 2.68 -9.74 4.26
CA GLN A 27 2.76 -11.20 4.39
C GLN A 27 3.60 -11.57 5.63
N GLY A 28 2.95 -12.17 6.63
CA GLY A 28 3.61 -12.53 7.88
C GLY A 28 4.19 -11.31 8.61
N MET A 29 5.52 -11.23 8.71
CA MET A 29 6.22 -10.10 9.31
C MET A 29 6.54 -8.96 8.33
N GLU A 30 6.38 -9.19 7.02
CA GLU A 30 6.65 -8.20 5.98
C GLU A 30 5.51 -7.18 5.90
N PRO A 31 5.80 -5.86 5.91
CA PRO A 31 4.78 -4.83 5.76
C PRO A 31 4.28 -4.75 4.32
N ALA A 32 3.15 -4.06 4.15
CA ALA A 32 2.66 -3.72 2.81
C ALA A 32 3.57 -2.65 2.18
N TYR A 33 3.65 -2.64 0.84
CA TYR A 33 4.39 -1.64 0.08
C TYR A 33 3.58 -1.13 -1.11
N ILE A 34 3.66 0.18 -1.38
CA ILE A 34 3.16 0.78 -2.64
C ILE A 34 4.31 0.91 -3.63
N PHE A 35 4.07 0.51 -4.88
CA PHE A 35 4.94 0.78 -6.02
C PHE A 35 4.15 1.54 -7.08
N LEU A 36 4.62 2.75 -7.41
CA LEU A 36 4.04 3.54 -8.50
C LEU A 36 4.43 2.92 -9.84
N GLU A 37 3.62 3.09 -10.89
CA GLU A 37 3.92 2.50 -12.20
C GLU A 37 5.31 2.90 -12.69
N ASP A 38 5.71 4.16 -12.54
CA ASP A 38 7.03 4.67 -12.94
C ASP A 38 8.19 3.97 -12.22
N HIS A 39 8.00 3.61 -10.95
CA HIS A 39 9.01 2.89 -10.16
C HIS A 39 9.13 1.43 -10.62
N VAL A 40 8.03 0.83 -11.10
CA VAL A 40 8.04 -0.56 -11.58
C VAL A 40 8.80 -0.70 -12.91
N TYR A 41 8.76 0.30 -13.78
CA TYR A 41 9.49 0.27 -15.06
C TYR A 41 11.02 0.31 -14.92
N ASN A 42 11.54 0.64 -13.74
CA ASN A 42 12.97 0.72 -13.47
C ASN A 42 13.57 -0.58 -12.89
N PHE A 43 12.77 -1.62 -12.62
CA PHE A 43 13.31 -2.91 -12.20
C PHE A 43 13.98 -3.64 -13.37
N ASN A 44 15.08 -4.33 -13.09
CA ASN A 44 15.66 -5.28 -14.03
C ASN A 44 14.69 -6.46 -14.24
N SER A 45 14.73 -7.08 -15.41
CA SER A 45 13.77 -8.11 -15.84
C SER A 45 13.55 -9.25 -14.83
N GLU A 46 14.61 -9.64 -14.12
CA GLU A 46 14.57 -10.74 -13.13
C GLU A 46 13.85 -10.32 -11.84
N GLU A 47 14.14 -9.12 -11.31
CA GLU A 47 13.44 -8.57 -10.14
C GLU A 47 11.98 -8.23 -10.46
N MET A 48 11.72 -7.81 -11.70
CA MET A 48 10.37 -7.53 -12.17
C MET A 48 9.50 -8.78 -12.14
N GLU A 49 9.97 -9.93 -12.64
CA GLU A 49 9.16 -11.16 -12.64
C GLU A 49 8.83 -11.64 -11.22
N GLU A 50 9.81 -11.67 -10.31
CA GLU A 50 9.59 -12.14 -8.93
C GLU A 50 8.67 -11.22 -8.12
N ILE A 51 8.80 -9.91 -8.32
CA ILE A 51 7.99 -8.93 -7.61
C ILE A 51 6.58 -8.86 -8.22
N MET A 52 6.44 -8.85 -9.56
CA MET A 52 5.15 -8.72 -10.24
C MET A 52 4.17 -9.85 -9.92
N ASP A 53 4.64 -11.08 -9.73
CA ASP A 53 3.78 -12.20 -9.31
C ASP A 53 3.12 -11.95 -7.94
N ARG A 54 3.76 -11.15 -7.10
CA ARG A 54 3.30 -10.81 -5.74
C ARG A 54 2.64 -9.44 -5.64
N LEU A 55 2.66 -8.65 -6.72
CA LEU A 55 2.07 -7.32 -6.77
C LEU A 55 0.61 -7.37 -7.22
N ILE A 56 -0.24 -6.69 -6.47
CA ILE A 56 -1.64 -6.50 -6.81
C ILE A 56 -1.79 -5.13 -7.47
N ARG A 57 -2.22 -5.11 -8.72
CA ARG A 57 -2.46 -3.85 -9.44
C ARG A 57 -3.78 -3.24 -9.01
N ILE A 58 -3.70 -2.09 -8.35
CA ILE A 58 -4.83 -1.27 -7.91
C ILE A 58 -5.20 -0.32 -9.04
N LYS A 59 -6.40 -0.49 -9.59
CA LYS A 59 -6.92 0.36 -10.68
C LYS A 59 -8.04 1.27 -10.21
N GLN A 60 -8.65 0.95 -9.07
CA GLN A 60 -9.77 1.68 -8.51
C GLN A 60 -9.86 1.49 -7.01
N GLU A 61 -10.61 2.38 -6.37
CA GLU A 61 -10.88 2.37 -4.93
C GLU A 61 -11.44 1.04 -4.42
N LYS A 62 -12.29 0.40 -5.23
CA LYS A 62 -12.89 -0.89 -4.88
C LYS A 62 -11.82 -1.96 -4.62
N ASP A 63 -10.71 -1.96 -5.35
CA ASP A 63 -9.65 -2.97 -5.20
C ASP A 63 -9.02 -2.87 -3.80
N LEU A 64 -8.84 -1.66 -3.28
CA LEU A 64 -8.32 -1.44 -1.92
C LEU A 64 -9.31 -1.91 -0.85
N HIS A 65 -10.61 -1.72 -1.08
CA HIS A 65 -11.66 -2.23 -0.20
C HIS A 65 -11.74 -3.76 -0.23
N ASP A 66 -11.65 -4.38 -1.41
CA ASP A 66 -11.62 -5.84 -1.56
C ASP A 66 -10.38 -6.45 -0.85
N LEU A 67 -9.27 -5.71 -0.76
CA LEU A 67 -8.09 -6.07 0.03
C LEU A 67 -8.22 -5.79 1.54
N GLY A 68 -9.31 -5.16 1.98
CA GLY A 68 -9.57 -4.85 3.39
C GLY A 68 -8.90 -3.58 3.92
N TYR A 69 -8.31 -2.75 3.05
CA TYR A 69 -7.76 -1.47 3.47
C TYR A 69 -8.87 -0.48 3.80
N LYS A 70 -8.60 0.40 4.77
CA LYS A 70 -9.52 1.43 5.24
C LYS A 70 -8.93 2.82 5.01
N LYS A 71 -9.83 3.78 4.82
CA LYS A 71 -9.48 5.18 4.79
C LYS A 71 -9.34 5.72 6.22
N ASN A 72 -8.40 6.63 6.44
CA ASN A 72 -8.34 7.43 7.66
C ASN A 72 -9.42 8.54 7.66
N GLU A 73 -9.46 9.36 8.70
CA GLU A 73 -10.39 10.51 8.84
C GLU A 73 -10.29 11.51 7.69
N GLU A 74 -9.16 11.47 7.01
CA GLU A 74 -8.81 12.32 5.89
C GLU A 74 -9.25 11.73 4.54
N GLY A 75 -9.71 10.49 4.49
CA GLY A 75 -10.14 9.83 3.25
C GLY A 75 -9.03 9.15 2.45
N ILE A 76 -7.83 9.00 3.04
CA ILE A 76 -6.65 8.38 2.43
C ILE A 76 -6.57 6.93 2.89
N PHE A 77 -6.32 5.99 1.97
CA PHE A 77 -6.03 4.61 2.34
C PHE A 77 -4.65 4.51 2.98
N ILE A 78 -4.58 4.08 4.23
CA ILE A 78 -3.31 3.88 4.92
C ILE A 78 -2.92 2.41 4.81
N LEU A 79 -1.86 2.14 4.05
CA LEU A 79 -1.29 0.81 3.86
C LEU A 79 -0.23 0.58 4.92
N SER A 80 -0.70 0.19 6.10
CA SER A 80 0.11 -0.27 7.23
C SER A 80 0.16 -1.79 7.25
N LYS A 81 0.99 -2.37 8.13
CA LYS A 81 0.82 -3.79 8.50
C LYS A 81 -0.65 -4.06 8.88
N PRO A 82 -1.22 -5.25 8.62
CA PRO A 82 -2.42 -5.67 9.31
C PRO A 82 -2.08 -5.54 10.79
N GLU A 83 -2.79 -4.64 11.47
CA GLU A 83 -2.52 -4.35 12.87
C GLU A 83 -2.47 -5.69 13.63
N GLU A 84 -1.33 -5.93 14.30
CA GLU A 84 -1.37 -6.70 15.53
C GLU A 84 -2.55 -6.13 16.36
N PRO A 85 -3.43 -6.99 16.88
CA PRO A 85 -4.64 -6.52 17.51
C PRO A 85 -4.27 -5.60 18.67
N TRP A 86 -4.63 -4.32 18.55
CA TRP A 86 -4.90 -3.42 19.68
C TRP A 86 -4.01 -3.66 20.90
N LEU A 87 -2.82 -3.06 20.96
CA LEU A 87 -2.17 -2.80 22.25
C LEU A 87 -2.93 -1.68 22.98
N HIS A 88 -4.20 -1.95 23.32
CA HIS A 88 -4.80 -1.40 24.52
C HIS A 88 -4.20 -2.19 25.69
N GLY A 89 -3.14 -1.65 26.30
CA GLY A 89 -2.57 -2.25 27.49
C GLY A 89 -1.29 -1.56 27.93
N GLY A 90 -1.41 -0.45 28.66
CA GLY A 90 -0.32 0.03 29.49
C GLY A 90 -0.20 1.53 29.68
N GLU A 91 -1.29 2.23 30.00
CA GLU A 91 -1.13 3.34 30.95
C GLU A 91 -0.98 2.68 32.34
N SER A 92 0.21 2.75 32.93
CA SER A 92 0.47 2.50 34.35
C SER A 92 0.75 3.81 35.05
#